data_AF-A0A914U4D5-F1
#
_entry.id   AF-A0A914U4D5-F1
#
_cell.length_a   1.000
_cell.length_b   1.000
_cell.length_c   1.000
_cell.angle_alpha   90.00
_cell.angle_beta   90.00
_cell.angle_gamma   90.00
#
_symmetry.space_group_name_H-M   'P 1'
#
loop_
_entity.id
_entity.type
_entity.pdbx_description
1 polymer ?
#
loop_
_entity_poly.entity_id
_entity_poly.type
_entity_poly.pdbx_seq_one_letter_code
_entity_poly.pdbx_strand_id
1 'polypeptide(L)'
;MGLIAREKDDAHLVTAFTYAVEWINAHQRYGRFEYVIEFIHDGDYFGAISKVCKLIEDEKIVALFGSSDIYLNAQLRKITDQIGIPFFTAVDDYTPTYPPGIQNREKRKSSEIEIFPRMHLFEALSDLIQHWRWKRVIIVYVDSERLSRLVPFLEKELYAGFRFHFVKVENEDFLKATRKIEELEECANLNKKDCSDFSRILVEMNPADFHNFFLAALQMGVIELKHWFLLTSMEINSIDSLFRHNHARFISVNPISPEFLKLNAEIFNYNNFETIIKKDWKKKNGKNRNLRLAESAFMFDSVFLAANSIANISTVYPIKDDVHYARCRSITAAHVPFQYGKKLIEYIKNTSLKGLTGDLSRVNADNLHHGNFSFRINLLGYNGEISDIGFWESKTDVNVNMSRDSKAQLQQNVQVSDELKPHFRVTTIMERPYVMLKKNHFELDENNQFEGFCIDLLEELSKDLGFTYTIHVVRDNKYGNDVYGNGTWDGMIGEILSGEADMSVAPFTVNFRRSEVVDFTKPFLSLGISILFKIPENDTPDLFSFMNPLSLEIWIFILIAIRKPYMTF
;
A
#
# COMPACT_ATOMS: atom_id res chain seq x y z
N MET A 1 -35.23 -14.59 0.22
CA MET A 1 -33.77 -14.74 0.44
C MET A 1 -33.56 -15.34 1.81
N GLY A 2 -32.68 -16.34 1.96
CA GLY A 2 -32.44 -17.00 3.25
C GLY A 2 -31.06 -16.65 3.81
N LEU A 3 -30.96 -16.34 5.11
CA LEU A 3 -29.69 -16.16 5.81
C LEU A 3 -29.59 -17.17 6.95
N ILE A 4 -28.46 -17.87 7.04
CA ILE A 4 -28.08 -18.66 8.23
C ILE A 4 -27.01 -17.87 8.98
N ALA A 5 -27.25 -17.63 10.27
CA ALA A 5 -26.36 -16.80 11.08
C ALA A 5 -26.34 -17.25 12.54
N ARG A 6 -25.29 -16.89 13.27
CA ARG A 6 -25.18 -17.01 14.72
C ARG A 6 -25.55 -15.68 15.34
N GLU A 7 -26.52 -15.69 16.26
CA GLU A 7 -27.22 -14.48 16.69
C GLU A 7 -26.30 -13.35 17.18
N LYS A 8 -25.22 -13.72 17.87
CA LYS A 8 -24.22 -12.83 18.43
C LYS A 8 -23.04 -12.58 17.49
N ASP A 9 -22.34 -13.65 17.09
CA ASP A 9 -21.11 -13.54 16.32
C ASP A 9 -21.31 -13.00 14.90
N ASP A 10 -22.48 -13.21 14.31
CA ASP A 10 -22.83 -12.74 12.96
C ASP A 10 -23.77 -11.53 12.98
N ALA A 11 -23.89 -10.85 14.12
CA ALA A 11 -24.78 -9.71 14.27
C ALA A 11 -24.56 -8.64 13.19
N HIS A 12 -23.30 -8.35 12.84
CA HIS A 12 -22.94 -7.38 11.81
C HIS A 12 -23.40 -7.81 10.41
N LEU A 13 -23.26 -9.09 10.07
CA LEU A 13 -23.73 -9.66 8.81
C LEU A 13 -25.26 -9.63 8.73
N VAL A 14 -25.94 -9.99 9.83
CA VAL A 14 -27.41 -9.94 9.92
C VAL A 14 -27.92 -8.53 9.72
N THR A 15 -27.36 -7.54 10.41
CA THR A 15 -27.75 -6.13 10.25
C THR A 15 -27.49 -5.62 8.84
N ALA A 16 -26.34 -5.96 8.25
CA ALA A 16 -26.01 -5.56 6.89
C ALA A 16 -26.94 -6.18 5.85
N PHE A 17 -27.27 -7.46 6.02
CA PHE A 17 -28.22 -8.19 5.17
C PHE A 17 -29.63 -7.57 5.23
N THR A 18 -30.16 -7.33 6.44
CA THR A 18 -31.49 -6.70 6.59
C THR A 18 -31.51 -5.29 6.00
N TYR A 19 -30.48 -4.50 6.27
CA TYR A 19 -30.34 -3.15 5.73
C TYR A 19 -30.32 -3.17 4.20
N ALA A 20 -29.57 -4.09 3.59
CA ALA A 20 -29.46 -4.20 2.14
C ALA A 20 -30.80 -4.55 1.49
N VAL A 21 -31.55 -5.51 2.06
CA VAL A 21 -32.87 -5.89 1.52
C VAL A 21 -33.88 -4.74 1.67
N GLU A 22 -33.90 -4.06 2.82
CA GLU A 22 -34.75 -2.89 3.04
C GLU A 22 -34.41 -1.75 2.08
N TRP A 23 -33.12 -1.49 1.88
CA TRP A 23 -32.63 -0.50 0.92
C TRP A 23 -33.08 -0.84 -0.50
N ILE A 24 -32.93 -2.10 -0.96
CA ILE A 24 -33.39 -2.53 -2.29
C ILE A 24 -34.90 -2.34 -2.45
N ASN A 25 -35.68 -2.74 -1.45
CA ASN A 25 -37.14 -2.65 -1.47
C ASN A 25 -37.64 -1.20 -1.50
N ALA A 26 -36.98 -0.28 -0.78
CA ALA A 26 -37.35 1.13 -0.75
C ALA A 26 -37.24 1.81 -2.13
N HIS A 27 -36.31 1.36 -2.97
CA HIS A 27 -36.03 1.98 -4.27
C HIS A 27 -36.82 1.37 -5.44
N GLN A 28 -37.58 0.28 -5.21
CA GLN A 28 -38.50 -0.40 -6.15
C GLN A 28 -37.96 -0.79 -7.54
N ARG A 29 -36.68 -0.53 -7.85
CA ARG A 29 -36.07 -0.77 -9.16
C ARG A 29 -35.88 -2.25 -9.47
N TYR A 30 -35.73 -3.09 -8.44
CA TYR A 30 -35.36 -4.50 -8.57
C TYR A 30 -36.51 -5.45 -8.22
N GLY A 31 -37.71 -4.91 -7.94
CA GLY A 31 -38.82 -5.64 -7.36
C GLY A 31 -38.71 -5.77 -5.83
N ARG A 32 -39.73 -6.39 -5.23
CA ARG A 32 -39.81 -6.62 -3.77
C ARG A 32 -39.21 -7.98 -3.42
N PHE A 33 -38.26 -7.98 -2.51
CA PHE A 33 -37.63 -9.17 -1.95
C PHE A 33 -38.01 -9.34 -0.48
N GLU A 34 -38.43 -10.55 -0.14
CA GLU A 34 -38.64 -10.96 1.24
C GLU A 34 -37.44 -11.78 1.72
N TYR A 35 -37.20 -11.77 3.02
CA TYR A 35 -36.09 -12.47 3.62
C TYR A 35 -36.51 -13.24 4.87
N VAL A 36 -35.82 -14.35 5.12
CA VAL A 36 -35.97 -15.18 6.30
C VAL A 36 -34.59 -15.43 6.88
N ILE A 37 -34.46 -15.26 8.20
CA ILE A 37 -33.20 -15.44 8.93
C ILE A 37 -33.40 -16.56 9.93
N GLU A 38 -32.52 -17.54 9.89
CA GLU A 38 -32.53 -18.69 10.80
C GLU A 38 -31.25 -18.66 11.63
N PHE A 39 -31.41 -18.58 12.95
CA PHE A 39 -30.30 -18.50 13.89
C PHE A 39 -29.85 -19.88 14.35
N ILE A 40 -28.55 -20.14 14.35
CA ILE A 40 -27.99 -21.39 14.87
C ILE A 40 -27.13 -21.15 16.12
N HIS A 41 -26.99 -22.20 16.94
CA HIS A 41 -26.07 -22.21 18.07
C HIS A 41 -24.66 -22.62 17.62
N ASP A 42 -23.64 -22.18 18.35
CA ASP A 42 -22.26 -22.56 18.09
C ASP A 42 -22.08 -24.08 18.17
N GLY A 43 -21.43 -24.65 17.15
CA GLY A 43 -21.19 -26.09 17.04
C GLY A 43 -22.38 -26.93 16.56
N ASP A 44 -23.59 -26.35 16.40
CA ASP A 44 -24.76 -27.05 15.85
C ASP A 44 -24.78 -27.05 14.31
N TYR A 45 -23.78 -27.69 13.72
CA TYR A 45 -23.65 -27.79 12.26
C TYR A 45 -24.74 -28.69 11.65
N PHE A 46 -25.25 -29.67 12.38
CA PHE A 46 -26.30 -30.57 11.89
C PHE A 46 -27.67 -29.87 11.88
N GLY A 47 -28.00 -29.13 12.94
CA GLY A 47 -29.21 -28.31 12.99
C GLY A 47 -29.26 -27.28 11.86
N ALA A 48 -28.11 -26.72 11.47
CA ALA A 48 -28.03 -25.82 10.32
C ALA A 48 -28.51 -26.46 9.01
N ILE A 49 -28.16 -27.72 8.75
CA ILE A 49 -28.62 -28.47 7.57
C ILE A 49 -30.14 -28.57 7.56
N SER A 50 -30.74 -28.94 8.69
CA SER A 50 -32.19 -29.04 8.82
C SER A 50 -32.87 -27.70 8.58
N LYS A 51 -32.31 -26.60 9.09
CA LYS A 51 -32.85 -25.25 8.90
C LYS A 51 -32.75 -24.78 7.46
N VAL A 52 -31.65 -25.08 6.78
CA VAL A 52 -31.48 -24.77 5.34
C VAL A 52 -32.51 -25.52 4.52
N CYS A 53 -32.72 -26.81 4.79
CA CYS A 53 -33.73 -27.57 4.08
C CYS A 53 -35.14 -27.02 4.33
N LYS A 54 -35.44 -26.58 5.55
CA LYS A 54 -36.68 -25.86 5.86
C LYS A 54 -36.80 -24.55 5.07
N LEU A 55 -35.72 -23.76 4.95
CA LEU A 55 -35.72 -22.54 4.13
C LEU A 55 -35.97 -22.83 2.64
N ILE A 56 -35.43 -23.93 2.12
CA ILE A 56 -35.60 -24.33 0.71
C ILE A 56 -37.02 -24.87 0.48
N GLU A 57 -37.50 -25.74 1.36
CA GLU A 57 -38.74 -26.49 1.17
C GLU A 57 -39.99 -25.73 1.62
N ASP A 58 -39.92 -24.99 2.73
CA ASP A 58 -41.08 -24.28 3.29
C ASP A 58 -41.10 -22.82 2.82
N GLU A 59 -39.97 -22.12 2.98
CA GLU A 59 -39.84 -20.68 2.70
C GLU A 59 -39.46 -20.36 1.24
N LYS A 60 -39.16 -21.40 0.44
CA LYS A 60 -38.92 -21.30 -1.01
C LYS A 60 -37.87 -20.24 -1.39
N ILE A 61 -36.73 -20.27 -0.70
CA ILE A 61 -35.66 -19.29 -0.96
C ILE A 61 -35.02 -19.48 -2.34
N VAL A 62 -34.71 -18.36 -3.02
CA VAL A 62 -34.03 -18.34 -4.33
C VAL A 62 -32.50 -18.18 -4.19
N ALA A 63 -32.03 -17.68 -3.04
CA ALA A 63 -30.62 -17.49 -2.72
C ALA A 63 -30.39 -17.67 -1.22
N LEU A 64 -29.25 -18.27 -0.87
CA LEU A 64 -28.80 -18.50 0.50
C LEU A 64 -27.55 -17.65 0.79
N PHE A 65 -27.49 -17.07 1.99
CA PHE A 65 -26.37 -16.26 2.46
C PHE A 65 -25.74 -16.93 3.69
N GLY A 66 -24.41 -16.94 3.71
CA GLY A 66 -23.60 -17.59 4.74
C GLY A 66 -23.32 -16.73 5.97
N SER A 67 -22.68 -17.38 6.94
CA SER A 67 -22.26 -16.80 8.23
C SER A 67 -20.77 -16.39 8.20
N SER A 68 -20.22 -15.94 9.33
CA SER A 68 -18.76 -15.78 9.50
C SER A 68 -18.02 -17.06 9.91
N ASP A 69 -18.72 -18.18 10.16
CA ASP A 69 -18.11 -19.48 10.47
C ASP A 69 -17.84 -20.27 9.17
N ILE A 70 -16.55 -20.52 8.93
CA ILE A 70 -16.03 -21.20 7.74
C ILE A 70 -16.48 -22.66 7.70
N TYR A 71 -16.52 -23.34 8.84
CA TYR A 71 -16.94 -24.73 8.93
C TYR A 71 -18.43 -24.87 8.66
N LEU A 72 -19.22 -23.93 9.16
CA LEU A 72 -20.64 -23.85 8.83
C LEU A 72 -20.83 -23.66 7.32
N ASN A 73 -20.19 -22.64 6.74
CA ASN A 73 -20.32 -22.32 5.32
C ASN A 73 -19.89 -23.51 4.44
N ALA A 74 -18.88 -24.27 4.83
CA ALA A 74 -18.48 -25.49 4.13
C ALA A 74 -19.57 -26.58 4.11
N GLN A 75 -20.41 -26.71 5.15
CA GLN A 75 -21.56 -27.62 5.14
C GLN A 75 -22.71 -27.08 4.28
N LEU A 76 -22.99 -25.78 4.38
CA LEU A 76 -24.01 -25.10 3.58
C LEU A 76 -23.73 -25.21 2.08
N ARG A 77 -22.46 -25.05 1.69
CA ARG A 77 -21.99 -25.21 0.31
C ARG A 77 -22.33 -26.59 -0.25
N LYS A 78 -22.04 -27.67 0.50
CA LYS A 78 -22.32 -29.04 0.04
C LYS A 78 -23.80 -29.26 -0.28
N ILE A 79 -24.71 -28.69 0.50
CA ILE A 79 -26.15 -28.82 0.28
C ILE A 79 -26.59 -27.97 -0.90
N THR A 80 -26.13 -26.73 -0.95
CA THR A 80 -26.49 -25.81 -2.04
C THR A 80 -25.94 -26.25 -3.40
N ASP A 81 -24.79 -26.94 -3.44
CA ASP A 81 -24.26 -27.59 -4.64
C ASP A 81 -25.17 -28.71 -5.15
N GLN A 82 -25.73 -29.52 -4.24
CA GLN A 82 -26.65 -30.60 -4.60
C GLN A 82 -27.98 -30.06 -5.15
N ILE A 83 -28.50 -28.99 -4.54
CA ILE A 83 -29.78 -28.40 -4.96
C ILE A 83 -29.60 -27.44 -6.14
N GLY A 84 -28.44 -26.80 -6.28
CA GLY A 84 -28.19 -25.76 -7.29
C GLY A 84 -28.70 -24.38 -6.89
N ILE A 85 -28.82 -24.08 -5.60
CA ILE A 85 -29.19 -22.74 -5.10
C ILE A 85 -27.93 -21.88 -4.96
N PRO A 86 -27.89 -20.64 -5.47
CA PRO A 86 -26.74 -19.76 -5.28
C PRO A 86 -26.48 -19.49 -3.80
N PHE A 87 -25.23 -19.71 -3.39
CA PHE A 87 -24.77 -19.53 -2.02
C PHE A 87 -23.75 -18.40 -1.94
N PHE A 88 -24.07 -17.33 -1.24
CA PHE A 88 -23.21 -16.15 -1.11
C PHE A 88 -22.43 -16.15 0.19
N THR A 89 -21.12 -15.91 0.10
CA THR A 89 -20.23 -15.78 1.27
C THR A 89 -19.55 -14.42 1.26
N ALA A 90 -19.66 -13.70 2.39
CA ALA A 90 -19.09 -12.37 2.58
C ALA A 90 -17.73 -12.39 3.30
N VAL A 91 -17.28 -13.58 3.71
CA VAL A 91 -16.07 -13.81 4.51
C VAL A 91 -15.06 -14.64 3.72
N ASP A 92 -13.82 -14.67 4.21
CA ASP A 92 -12.74 -15.47 3.62
C ASP A 92 -12.84 -16.94 4.07
N ASP A 93 -13.65 -17.72 3.34
CA ASP A 93 -13.90 -19.15 3.54
C ASP A 93 -12.78 -20.06 2.96
N TYR A 94 -11.54 -19.59 2.99
CA TYR A 94 -10.39 -20.35 2.52
C TYR A 94 -10.26 -21.68 3.26
N THR A 95 -10.41 -22.78 2.52
CA THR A 95 -10.10 -24.14 2.98
C THR A 95 -8.99 -24.72 2.10
N PRO A 96 -7.91 -25.27 2.65
CA PRO A 96 -6.76 -25.79 1.89
C PRO A 96 -7.05 -27.13 1.17
N THR A 97 -8.29 -27.35 0.75
CA THR A 97 -8.85 -28.70 0.47
C THR A 97 -8.39 -29.35 -0.84
N TYR A 98 -7.82 -28.60 -1.79
CA TYR A 98 -7.41 -29.14 -3.08
C TYR A 98 -6.10 -28.54 -3.64
N PRO A 99 -5.25 -29.35 -4.31
CA PRO A 99 -4.13 -28.86 -5.12
C PRO A 99 -4.61 -27.97 -6.28
N PRO A 100 -3.87 -26.92 -6.71
CA PRO A 100 -4.34 -25.92 -7.69
C PRO A 100 -4.95 -26.49 -8.98
N GLY A 101 -4.39 -27.59 -9.52
CA GLY A 101 -4.85 -28.19 -10.78
C GLY A 101 -6.29 -28.72 -10.78
N ILE A 102 -6.87 -29.03 -9.60
CA ILE A 102 -8.25 -29.52 -9.45
C ILE A 102 -9.23 -28.37 -9.13
N GLN A 103 -8.72 -27.25 -8.59
CA GLN A 103 -9.51 -26.11 -8.11
C GLN A 103 -10.39 -25.49 -9.22
N ASN A 104 -9.85 -25.28 -10.42
CA ASN A 104 -10.58 -24.56 -11.48
C ASN A 104 -11.79 -25.33 -12.06
N ARG A 105 -11.79 -26.67 -12.03
CA ARG A 105 -12.92 -27.47 -12.55
C ARG A 105 -14.04 -27.63 -11.54
N GLU A 106 -13.73 -27.75 -10.26
CA GLU A 106 -14.75 -27.82 -9.21
C GLU A 106 -15.31 -26.44 -8.84
N LYS A 107 -14.47 -25.38 -8.82
CA LYS A 107 -14.92 -24.00 -8.53
C LYS A 107 -15.88 -23.46 -9.59
N ARG A 108 -15.77 -23.90 -10.85
CA ARG A 108 -16.73 -23.60 -11.93
C ARG A 108 -18.09 -24.29 -11.76
N LYS A 109 -18.15 -25.42 -11.04
CA LYS A 109 -19.40 -26.16 -10.79
C LYS A 109 -20.05 -25.82 -9.44
N SER A 110 -19.32 -25.12 -8.58
CA SER A 110 -19.79 -24.69 -7.27
C SER A 110 -20.93 -23.66 -7.38
N SER A 111 -21.94 -23.84 -6.54
CA SER A 111 -23.01 -22.88 -6.28
C SER A 111 -22.54 -21.64 -5.50
N GLU A 112 -21.33 -21.71 -4.93
CA GLU A 112 -20.72 -20.65 -4.13
C GLU A 112 -20.35 -19.44 -4.98
N ILE A 113 -20.66 -18.27 -4.44
CA ILE A 113 -20.36 -16.95 -4.95
C ILE A 113 -19.63 -16.22 -3.82
N GLU A 114 -18.30 -16.27 -3.89
CA GLU A 114 -17.37 -15.66 -2.93
C GLU A 114 -17.24 -14.16 -3.23
N ILE A 115 -17.75 -13.32 -2.34
CA ILE A 115 -17.73 -11.86 -2.51
C ILE A 115 -16.46 -11.24 -1.90
N PHE A 116 -15.89 -11.91 -0.90
CA PHE A 116 -14.64 -11.53 -0.29
C PHE A 116 -13.51 -11.53 -1.34
N PRO A 117 -12.81 -10.40 -1.57
CA PRO A 117 -11.82 -10.25 -2.65
C PRO A 117 -10.46 -10.85 -2.24
N ARG A 118 -10.42 -12.15 -1.93
CA ARG A 118 -9.26 -12.89 -1.41
C ARG A 118 -7.99 -12.66 -2.23
N MET A 119 -8.05 -12.90 -3.55
CA MET A 119 -6.88 -12.79 -4.43
C MET A 119 -6.39 -11.34 -4.53
N HIS A 120 -7.31 -10.42 -4.79
CA HIS A 120 -7.01 -8.99 -4.92
C HIS A 120 -6.38 -8.42 -3.64
N LEU A 121 -6.81 -8.86 -2.45
CA LEU A 121 -6.21 -8.42 -1.19
C LEU A 121 -4.70 -8.76 -1.17
N PHE A 122 -4.34 -10.01 -1.47
CA PHE A 122 -2.94 -10.44 -1.44
C PHE A 122 -2.11 -9.90 -2.59
N GLU A 123 -2.72 -9.62 -3.74
CA GLU A 123 -2.08 -8.86 -4.81
C GLU A 123 -1.80 -7.41 -4.36
N ALA A 124 -2.79 -6.71 -3.81
CA ALA A 124 -2.62 -5.36 -3.29
C ALA A 124 -1.54 -5.28 -2.20
N LEU A 125 -1.57 -6.19 -1.22
CA LEU A 125 -0.54 -6.25 -0.18
C LEU A 125 0.85 -6.53 -0.77
N SER A 126 0.94 -7.39 -1.78
CA SER A 126 2.20 -7.69 -2.46
C SER A 126 2.75 -6.46 -3.17
N ASP A 127 1.90 -5.78 -3.93
CA ASP A 127 2.30 -4.61 -4.71
C ASP A 127 2.64 -3.44 -3.78
N LEU A 128 1.97 -3.29 -2.64
CA LEU A 128 2.34 -2.30 -1.61
C LEU A 128 3.73 -2.55 -1.03
N ILE A 129 4.03 -3.80 -0.68
CA ILE A 129 5.34 -4.22 -0.17
C ILE A 129 6.43 -3.95 -1.23
N GLN A 130 6.14 -4.21 -2.50
CA GLN A 130 7.06 -3.92 -3.60
C GLN A 130 7.24 -2.42 -3.85
N HIS A 131 6.15 -1.66 -3.87
CA HIS A 131 6.14 -0.22 -4.09
C HIS A 131 7.00 0.50 -3.05
N TRP A 132 6.89 0.13 -1.77
CA TRP A 132 7.76 0.64 -0.71
C TRP A 132 9.10 -0.06 -0.58
N ARG A 133 9.41 -1.01 -1.48
CA ARG A 133 10.69 -1.73 -1.55
C ARG A 133 11.07 -2.42 -0.25
N TRP A 134 10.10 -2.94 0.48
CA TRP A 134 10.38 -3.75 1.66
C TRP A 134 11.15 -4.99 1.22
N LYS A 135 12.12 -5.45 2.03
CA LYS A 135 12.92 -6.67 1.75
C LYS A 135 12.85 -7.70 2.88
N ARG A 136 12.35 -7.25 4.03
CA ARG A 136 12.18 -8.01 5.26
C ARG A 136 10.82 -7.65 5.82
N VAL A 137 10.08 -8.65 6.30
CA VAL A 137 8.77 -8.44 6.93
C VAL A 137 8.61 -9.41 8.09
N ILE A 138 8.18 -8.91 9.24
CA ILE A 138 7.74 -9.73 10.36
C ILE A 138 6.25 -9.96 10.22
N ILE A 139 5.84 -11.22 10.14
CA ILE A 139 4.44 -11.64 10.06
C ILE A 139 4.00 -12.08 11.45
N VAL A 140 3.07 -11.34 12.04
CA VAL A 140 2.48 -11.66 13.34
C VAL A 140 1.11 -12.27 13.12
N TYR A 141 0.88 -13.44 13.69
CA TYR A 141 -0.38 -14.17 13.55
C TYR A 141 -0.74 -14.93 14.83
N VAL A 142 -2.04 -15.18 15.02
CA VAL A 142 -2.56 -15.96 16.15
C VAL A 142 -2.84 -17.39 15.72
N ASP A 143 -3.66 -17.55 14.69
CA ASP A 143 -4.13 -18.86 14.22
C ASP A 143 -3.26 -19.44 13.10
N SER A 144 -2.88 -20.70 13.23
CA SER A 144 -2.09 -21.41 12.22
C SER A 144 -2.92 -21.68 10.95
N GLU A 145 -4.25 -21.77 11.06
CA GLU A 145 -5.14 -21.86 9.90
C GLU A 145 -5.11 -20.56 9.08
N ARG A 146 -5.00 -19.40 9.75
CA ARG A 146 -4.84 -18.11 9.06
C ARG A 146 -3.51 -17.97 8.35
N LEU A 147 -2.43 -18.51 8.91
CA LEU A 147 -1.13 -18.53 8.22
C LEU A 147 -1.19 -19.30 6.90
N SER A 148 -1.96 -20.41 6.84
CA SER A 148 -2.13 -21.20 5.62
C SER A 148 -2.72 -20.39 4.45
N ARG A 149 -3.46 -19.32 4.74
CA ARG A 149 -4.02 -18.38 3.75
C ARG A 149 -2.96 -17.53 3.07
N LEU A 150 -1.85 -17.28 3.77
CA LEU A 150 -0.72 -16.47 3.30
C LEU A 150 0.26 -17.30 2.48
N VAL A 151 0.24 -18.63 2.55
CA VAL A 151 1.22 -19.47 1.84
C VAL A 151 1.29 -19.17 0.33
N PRO A 152 0.18 -19.11 -0.43
CA PRO A 152 0.24 -18.78 -1.85
C PRO A 152 0.79 -17.37 -2.13
N PHE A 153 0.62 -16.45 -1.17
CA PHE A 153 1.19 -15.11 -1.23
C PHE A 153 2.70 -15.14 -0.97
N LEU A 154 3.16 -15.90 0.02
CA LEU A 154 4.56 -16.01 0.42
C LEU A 154 5.42 -16.76 -0.61
N GLU A 155 4.84 -17.69 -1.36
CA GLU A 155 5.51 -18.52 -2.37
C GLU A 155 5.68 -17.83 -3.73
N LYS A 156 5.22 -16.58 -3.90
CA LYS A 156 5.38 -15.86 -5.17
C LYS A 156 6.87 -15.67 -5.50
N GLU A 157 7.25 -15.92 -6.76
CA GLU A 157 8.64 -15.82 -7.24
C GLU A 157 9.27 -14.44 -7.01
N LEU A 158 8.44 -13.39 -6.99
CA LEU A 158 8.85 -12.01 -6.72
C LEU A 158 9.49 -11.82 -5.32
N TYR A 159 9.25 -12.76 -4.39
CA TYR A 159 9.85 -12.79 -3.07
C TYR A 159 11.17 -13.59 -3.02
N ALA A 160 11.76 -13.94 -4.17
CA ALA A 160 13.10 -14.53 -4.21
C ALA A 160 14.11 -13.60 -3.50
N GLY A 161 14.71 -14.10 -2.41
CA GLY A 161 15.64 -13.34 -1.58
C GLY A 161 14.99 -12.40 -0.55
N PHE A 162 13.66 -12.36 -0.45
CA PHE A 162 12.97 -11.72 0.68
C PHE A 162 13.08 -12.57 1.94
N ARG A 163 13.10 -11.91 3.09
CA ARG A 163 13.12 -12.59 4.39
C ARG A 163 11.83 -12.33 5.15
N PHE A 164 11.07 -13.40 5.37
CA PHE A 164 9.90 -13.38 6.24
C PHE A 164 10.26 -13.99 7.60
N HIS A 165 9.93 -13.29 8.67
CA HIS A 165 10.00 -13.83 10.02
C HIS A 165 8.61 -14.04 10.57
N PHE A 166 8.39 -15.15 11.26
CA PHE A 166 7.08 -15.55 11.74
C PHE A 166 7.03 -15.45 13.27
N VAL A 167 6.09 -14.66 13.77
CA VAL A 167 5.82 -14.51 15.20
C VAL A 167 4.39 -14.98 15.46
N LYS A 168 4.28 -16.16 16.07
CA LYS A 168 2.99 -16.71 16.51
C LYS A 168 2.68 -16.20 17.91
N VAL A 169 1.45 -15.74 18.13
CA VAL A 169 0.91 -15.51 19.47
C VAL A 169 0.48 -16.85 20.04
N GLU A 170 1.15 -17.31 21.09
CA GLU A 170 0.85 -18.58 21.76
C GLU A 170 0.00 -18.33 22.99
N ASN A 171 -1.10 -19.07 23.16
CA ASN A 171 -1.95 -19.02 24.36
C ASN A 171 -2.40 -17.60 24.74
N GLU A 172 -2.72 -16.76 23.75
CA GLU A 172 -3.11 -15.34 23.96
C GLU A 172 -2.04 -14.48 24.68
N ASP A 173 -0.77 -14.93 24.71
CA ASP A 173 0.33 -14.18 25.30
C ASP A 173 0.92 -13.18 24.29
N PHE A 174 0.24 -12.04 24.17
CA PHE A 174 0.63 -10.95 23.28
C PHE A 174 1.95 -10.30 23.68
N LEU A 175 2.28 -10.27 24.97
CA LEU A 175 3.52 -9.68 25.49
C LEU A 175 4.75 -10.50 25.08
N LYS A 176 4.66 -11.83 25.18
CA LYS A 176 5.73 -12.71 24.71
C LYS A 176 5.94 -12.56 23.20
N ALA A 177 4.87 -12.41 22.43
CA ALA A 177 4.95 -12.19 21.00
C ALA A 177 5.62 -10.85 20.66
N THR A 178 5.26 -9.77 21.34
CA THR A 178 5.85 -8.44 21.09
C THR A 178 7.30 -8.34 21.55
N ARG A 179 7.66 -8.95 22.69
CA ARG A 179 9.06 -9.10 23.10
C ARG A 179 9.90 -9.82 22.05
N LYS A 180 9.35 -10.87 21.41
CA LYS A 180 10.06 -11.56 20.33
C LYS A 180 10.30 -10.66 19.11
N ILE A 181 9.39 -9.71 18.83
CA ILE A 181 9.58 -8.72 17.76
C ILE A 181 10.74 -7.78 18.15
N GLU A 182 10.72 -7.25 19.36
CA GLU A 182 11.79 -6.40 19.90
C GLU A 182 13.16 -7.12 19.86
N GLU A 183 13.24 -8.38 20.32
CA GLU A 183 14.46 -9.20 20.26
C GLU A 183 14.98 -9.40 18.81
N LEU A 184 14.06 -9.53 17.84
CA LEU A 184 14.41 -9.59 16.42
C LEU A 184 14.93 -8.23 15.92
N GLU A 185 14.36 -7.11 16.38
CA GLU A 185 14.82 -5.76 16.04
C GLU A 185 16.20 -5.45 16.62
N GLU A 186 16.43 -5.76 17.90
CA GLU A 186 17.73 -5.64 18.57
C GLU A 186 18.77 -6.63 18.00
N CYS A 187 18.32 -7.53 17.13
CA CYS A 187 19.15 -8.48 16.43
C CYS A 187 19.90 -9.40 17.40
N ALA A 188 19.38 -9.58 18.64
CA ALA A 188 20.06 -10.15 19.80
C ALA A 188 20.67 -11.55 19.56
N ASN A 189 20.10 -12.28 18.59
CA ASN A 189 20.50 -13.64 18.21
C ASN A 189 20.92 -13.77 16.72
N LEU A 190 21.17 -12.65 16.02
CA LEU A 190 21.48 -12.61 14.59
C LEU A 190 22.85 -11.96 14.34
N ASN A 191 23.50 -12.33 13.23
CA ASN A 191 24.78 -11.72 12.83
C ASN A 191 24.56 -10.24 12.47
N LYS A 192 25.50 -9.34 12.82
CA LYS A 192 25.42 -7.89 12.53
C LYS A 192 25.12 -7.52 11.07
N LYS A 193 25.54 -8.35 10.09
CA LYS A 193 25.23 -8.18 8.65
C LYS A 193 23.77 -8.51 8.29
N ASP A 194 23.12 -9.31 9.13
CA ASP A 194 21.71 -9.68 9.02
C ASP A 194 20.82 -8.75 9.86
N CYS A 195 21.35 -7.65 10.40
CA CYS A 195 20.58 -6.57 11.01
C CYS A 195 20.34 -5.45 9.97
N SER A 196 19.09 -5.10 9.72
CA SER A 196 18.67 -3.85 9.08
C SER A 196 17.15 -3.75 9.20
N ASP A 197 16.68 -2.72 9.87
CA ASP A 197 15.29 -2.26 10.03
C ASP A 197 14.20 -3.33 9.94
N PHE A 198 14.01 -4.05 11.05
CA PHE A 198 12.90 -4.99 11.26
C PHE A 198 11.54 -4.32 11.55
N SER A 199 11.45 -3.01 11.33
CA SER A 199 10.29 -2.18 11.66
C SER A 199 9.17 -2.24 10.61
N ARG A 200 9.03 -3.38 9.91
CA ARG A 200 8.00 -3.67 8.89
C ARG A 200 7.22 -4.91 9.32
N ILE A 201 6.01 -4.70 9.79
CA ILE A 201 5.22 -5.72 10.49
C ILE A 201 3.90 -5.92 9.72
N LEU A 202 3.69 -7.12 9.20
CA LEU A 202 2.41 -7.56 8.63
C LEU A 202 1.60 -8.25 9.73
N VAL A 203 0.40 -7.74 9.98
CA VAL A 203 -0.44 -8.13 11.11
C VAL A 203 -1.65 -8.91 10.58
N GLU A 204 -1.67 -10.23 10.83
CA GLU A 204 -2.73 -11.16 10.43
C GLU A 204 -3.45 -11.70 11.67
N MET A 205 -4.48 -10.99 12.10
CA MET A 205 -5.28 -11.36 13.28
C MET A 205 -6.70 -10.76 13.22
N ASN A 206 -7.57 -11.23 14.11
CA ASN A 206 -8.92 -10.65 14.27
C ASN A 206 -8.87 -9.26 14.91
N PRO A 207 -9.89 -8.40 14.70
CA PRO A 207 -9.99 -7.10 15.37
C PRO A 207 -9.94 -7.15 16.91
N ALA A 208 -10.39 -8.23 17.55
CA ALA A 208 -10.24 -8.37 19.01
C ALA A 208 -8.78 -8.57 19.44
N ASP A 209 -8.07 -9.49 18.79
CA ASP A 209 -6.66 -9.78 19.03
C ASP A 209 -5.78 -8.57 18.70
N PHE A 210 -6.17 -7.83 17.66
CA PHE A 210 -5.53 -6.59 17.23
C PHE A 210 -5.35 -5.62 18.40
N HIS A 211 -6.42 -5.36 19.16
CA HIS A 211 -6.35 -4.43 20.29
C HIS A 211 -5.34 -4.89 21.35
N ASN A 212 -5.38 -6.16 21.73
CA ASN A 212 -4.48 -6.72 22.75
C ASN A 212 -3.03 -6.74 22.28
N PHE A 213 -2.80 -7.08 21.00
CA PHE A 213 -1.49 -7.05 20.38
C PHE A 213 -0.88 -5.63 20.40
N PHE A 214 -1.63 -4.60 19.98
CA PHE A 214 -1.09 -3.24 19.97
C PHE A 214 -0.92 -2.66 21.38
N LEU A 215 -1.73 -3.07 22.36
CA LEU A 215 -1.47 -2.72 23.76
C LEU A 215 -0.13 -3.31 24.23
N ALA A 216 0.12 -4.59 23.94
CA ALA A 216 1.39 -5.24 24.26
C ALA A 216 2.57 -4.63 23.48
N ALA A 217 2.36 -4.25 22.21
CA ALA A 217 3.38 -3.63 21.38
C ALA A 217 3.74 -2.24 21.89
N LEU A 218 2.75 -1.46 22.35
CA LEU A 218 2.98 -0.18 22.98
C LEU A 218 3.80 -0.30 24.27
N GLN A 219 3.52 -1.33 25.08
CA GLN A 219 4.25 -1.59 26.33
C GLN A 219 5.71 -1.99 26.09
N MET A 220 5.99 -2.70 24.99
CA MET A 220 7.33 -3.17 24.62
C MET A 220 8.07 -2.22 23.67
N GLY A 221 7.61 -0.97 23.48
CA GLY A 221 8.30 -0.02 22.59
C GLY A 221 8.27 -0.37 21.10
N VAL A 222 7.37 -1.27 20.67
CA VAL A 222 7.22 -1.70 19.27
C VAL A 222 6.25 -0.79 18.49
N ILE A 223 5.82 0.35 19.06
CA ILE A 223 5.02 1.37 18.38
C ILE A 223 5.73 2.72 18.48
N GLU A 224 6.50 3.04 17.45
CA GLU A 224 7.36 4.23 17.41
C GLU A 224 7.51 4.77 15.97
N LEU A 225 8.20 5.91 15.84
CA LEU A 225 8.61 6.60 14.62
C LEU A 225 9.14 5.69 13.49
N LYS A 226 9.80 4.58 13.84
CA LYS A 226 10.43 3.62 12.91
C LYS A 226 9.44 2.61 12.30
N HIS A 227 8.32 2.33 12.97
CA HIS A 227 7.46 1.17 12.71
C HIS A 227 6.39 1.40 11.66
N TRP A 228 6.21 0.41 10.79
CA TRP A 228 5.14 0.32 9.81
C TRP A 228 4.37 -0.98 10.04
N PHE A 229 3.07 -0.84 10.28
CA PHE A 229 2.13 -1.93 10.42
C PHE A 229 1.25 -2.01 9.18
N LEU A 230 1.31 -3.13 8.46
CA LEU A 230 0.42 -3.43 7.34
C LEU A 230 -0.65 -4.41 7.83
N LEU A 231 -1.92 -4.03 7.69
CA LEU A 231 -3.05 -4.74 8.27
C LEU A 231 -3.81 -5.50 7.19
N THR A 232 -4.11 -6.77 7.44
CA THR A 232 -4.89 -7.62 6.51
C THR A 232 -6.40 -7.53 6.76
N SER A 233 -6.83 -7.01 7.91
CA SER A 233 -8.23 -6.91 8.33
C SER A 233 -9.09 -5.96 7.48
N MET A 234 -8.47 -5.17 6.59
CA MET A 234 -9.11 -4.09 5.81
C MET A 234 -9.77 -2.99 6.67
N GLU A 235 -9.37 -2.87 7.94
CA GLU A 235 -10.07 -2.04 8.92
C GLU A 235 -9.07 -1.26 9.79
N ILE A 236 -8.91 0.02 9.45
CA ILE A 236 -8.10 0.96 10.24
C ILE A 236 -8.95 1.87 11.14
N ASN A 237 -10.23 2.04 10.81
CA ASN A 237 -11.14 2.94 11.55
C ASN A 237 -11.51 2.41 12.94
N SER A 238 -11.27 1.12 13.19
CA SER A 238 -11.47 0.46 14.49
C SER A 238 -10.29 0.66 15.45
N ILE A 239 -9.17 1.23 14.99
CA ILE A 239 -8.01 1.52 15.84
C ILE A 239 -8.38 2.54 16.90
N ASP A 240 -8.08 2.17 18.15
CA ASP A 240 -8.32 3.00 19.34
C ASP A 240 -7.56 4.32 19.24
N SER A 241 -8.15 5.40 19.76
CA SER A 241 -7.48 6.71 19.88
C SER A 241 -6.14 6.62 20.60
N LEU A 242 -5.97 5.63 21.49
CA LEU A 242 -4.72 5.38 22.21
C LEU A 242 -3.51 5.21 21.28
N PHE A 243 -3.70 4.68 20.07
CA PHE A 243 -2.60 4.39 19.16
C PHE A 243 -2.29 5.52 18.17
N ARG A 244 -3.15 6.54 18.08
CA ARG A 244 -3.07 7.60 17.07
C ARG A 244 -1.90 8.54 17.27
N HIS A 245 -1.46 8.72 18.52
CA HIS A 245 -0.43 9.70 18.87
C HIS A 245 0.96 9.08 19.09
N ASN A 246 1.16 7.80 18.75
CA ASN A 246 2.45 7.11 18.92
C ASN A 246 3.33 7.14 17.67
N HIS A 247 2.93 7.89 16.64
CA HIS A 247 3.70 8.20 15.43
C HIS A 247 4.19 7.02 14.58
N ALA A 248 3.74 5.80 14.89
CA ALA A 248 3.90 4.64 14.01
C ALA A 248 2.92 4.74 12.84
N ARG A 249 3.31 4.16 11.70
CA ARG A 249 2.44 4.10 10.52
C ARG A 249 1.59 2.84 10.58
N PHE A 250 0.28 2.98 10.55
CA PHE A 250 -0.65 1.87 10.35
C PHE A 250 -1.30 2.01 9.00
N ILE A 251 -1.27 0.95 8.21
CA ILE A 251 -1.68 0.94 6.81
C ILE A 251 -2.67 -0.19 6.61
N SER A 252 -3.82 0.13 6.03
CA SER A 252 -4.83 -0.85 5.65
C SER A 252 -5.39 -0.52 4.29
N VAL A 253 -5.68 -1.56 3.51
CA VAL A 253 -6.57 -1.41 2.36
C VAL A 253 -8.01 -1.20 2.83
N ASN A 254 -8.81 -0.50 2.04
CA ASN A 254 -10.21 -0.22 2.29
C ASN A 254 -11.02 -0.55 1.03
N PRO A 255 -11.98 -1.51 1.09
CA PRO A 255 -12.73 -1.96 -0.07
C PRO A 255 -13.81 -0.98 -0.54
N ILE A 256 -14.13 0.07 0.23
CA ILE A 256 -15.27 0.94 -0.09
C ILE A 256 -14.97 1.81 -1.32
N SER A 257 -15.84 1.74 -2.33
CA SER A 257 -15.70 2.47 -3.58
C SER A 257 -16.23 3.90 -3.47
N PRO A 258 -15.39 4.94 -3.69
CA PRO A 258 -15.85 6.32 -3.76
C PRO A 258 -16.81 6.57 -4.93
N GLU A 259 -16.72 5.78 -6.01
CA GLU A 259 -17.61 5.90 -7.16
C GLU A 259 -19.05 5.57 -6.77
N PHE A 260 -19.26 4.46 -6.04
CA PHE A 260 -20.58 4.07 -5.57
C PHE A 260 -21.18 5.11 -4.61
N LEU A 261 -20.38 5.60 -3.67
CA LEU A 261 -20.84 6.61 -2.71
C LEU A 261 -21.23 7.92 -3.39
N LYS A 262 -20.52 8.34 -4.44
CA LYS A 262 -20.85 9.54 -5.21
C LYS A 262 -22.12 9.36 -6.04
N LEU A 263 -22.24 8.25 -6.75
CA LEU A 263 -23.40 7.96 -7.61
C LEU A 263 -24.69 7.78 -6.81
N ASN A 264 -24.59 7.28 -5.58
CA ASN A 264 -25.74 6.97 -4.73
C ASN A 264 -25.86 7.92 -3.52
N ALA A 265 -25.23 9.09 -3.55
CA ALA A 265 -25.14 9.99 -2.39
C ALA A 265 -26.50 10.42 -1.82
N GLU A 266 -27.54 10.53 -2.66
CA GLU A 266 -28.90 10.89 -2.25
C GLU A 266 -29.64 9.74 -1.57
N ILE A 267 -29.30 8.50 -1.90
CA ILE A 267 -30.07 7.30 -1.53
C ILE A 267 -29.31 6.36 -0.60
N PHE A 268 -27.99 6.53 -0.45
CA PHE A 268 -27.14 5.69 0.36
C PHE A 268 -26.16 6.54 1.16
N ASN A 269 -26.22 6.41 2.49
CA ASN A 269 -25.32 7.08 3.41
C ASN A 269 -24.48 6.04 4.16
N TYR A 270 -23.20 5.95 3.80
CA TYR A 270 -22.27 4.99 4.40
C TYR A 270 -22.06 5.20 5.90
N ASN A 271 -22.01 6.45 6.37
CA ASN A 271 -21.85 6.72 7.79
C ASN A 271 -23.06 6.24 8.60
N ASN A 272 -24.26 6.34 8.03
CA ASN A 272 -25.48 5.79 8.63
C ASN A 272 -25.43 4.25 8.66
N PHE A 273 -25.05 3.62 7.54
CA PHE A 273 -24.86 2.17 7.44
C PHE A 273 -23.88 1.66 8.52
N GLU A 274 -22.71 2.28 8.62
CA GLU A 274 -21.69 1.95 9.62
C GLU A 274 -22.20 2.16 11.07
N THR A 275 -22.92 3.25 11.32
CA THR A 275 -23.46 3.57 12.65
C THR A 275 -24.51 2.54 13.09
N ILE A 276 -25.40 2.12 12.19
CA ILE A 276 -26.42 1.10 12.48
C ILE A 276 -25.76 -0.22 12.84
N ILE A 277 -24.78 -0.67 12.05
CA ILE A 277 -24.04 -1.91 12.32
C ILE A 277 -23.31 -1.84 13.66
N LYS A 278 -22.54 -0.77 13.91
CA LYS A 278 -21.83 -0.59 15.19
C LYS A 278 -22.78 -0.58 16.38
N LYS A 279 -23.95 0.03 16.24
CA LYS A 279 -24.97 0.11 17.29
C LYS A 279 -25.58 -1.26 17.60
N ASP A 280 -25.98 -2.02 16.58
CA ASP A 280 -26.56 -3.36 16.80
C ASP A 280 -25.51 -4.34 17.35
N TRP A 281 -24.29 -4.29 16.82
CA TRP A 281 -23.16 -5.05 17.36
C TRP A 281 -22.95 -4.79 18.85
N LYS A 282 -22.87 -3.50 19.24
CA LYS A 282 -22.70 -3.12 20.65
C LYS A 282 -23.86 -3.58 21.53
N LYS A 283 -25.09 -3.57 21.00
CA LYS A 283 -26.30 -4.03 21.71
C LYS A 283 -26.23 -5.53 22.02
N LYS A 284 -25.80 -6.35 21.06
CA LYS A 284 -25.76 -7.82 21.19
C LYS A 284 -24.49 -8.36 21.85
N ASN A 285 -23.35 -7.71 21.60
CA ASN A 285 -22.03 -8.18 22.00
C ASN A 285 -21.32 -7.31 23.05
N GLY A 286 -21.98 -6.23 23.52
CA GLY A 286 -21.47 -5.38 24.61
C GLY A 286 -20.12 -4.73 24.27
N LYS A 287 -19.07 -5.11 25.00
CA LYS A 287 -17.71 -4.58 24.84
C LYS A 287 -16.84 -5.40 23.86
N ASN A 288 -17.38 -6.42 23.19
CA ASN A 288 -16.61 -7.21 22.24
C ASN A 288 -16.08 -6.34 21.09
N ARG A 289 -14.77 -6.34 20.88
CA ARG A 289 -14.07 -5.56 19.86
C ARG A 289 -13.91 -6.29 18.52
N ASN A 290 -14.42 -7.51 18.39
CA ASN A 290 -14.31 -8.33 17.18
C ASN A 290 -15.30 -7.95 16.05
N LEU A 291 -15.66 -6.67 15.92
CA LEU A 291 -16.53 -6.23 14.83
C LEU A 291 -15.72 -6.20 13.53
N ARG A 292 -16.20 -6.89 12.49
CA ARG A 292 -15.62 -6.91 11.15
C ARG A 292 -16.51 -6.14 10.17
N LEU A 293 -16.31 -4.83 10.09
CA LEU A 293 -17.09 -3.94 9.24
C LEU A 293 -16.93 -4.22 7.74
N ALA A 294 -15.76 -4.66 7.28
CA ALA A 294 -15.52 -4.97 5.87
C ALA A 294 -16.41 -6.12 5.38
N GLU A 295 -16.58 -7.17 6.19
CA GLU A 295 -17.50 -8.29 5.91
C GLU A 295 -18.96 -7.81 5.76
N SER A 296 -19.34 -6.76 6.49
CA SER A 296 -20.68 -6.17 6.40
C SER A 296 -20.90 -5.46 5.06
N ALA A 297 -19.88 -4.76 4.55
CA ALA A 297 -19.92 -4.15 3.22
C ALA A 297 -19.99 -5.21 2.11
N PHE A 298 -19.25 -6.31 2.25
CA PHE A 298 -19.35 -7.45 1.34
C PHE A 298 -20.74 -8.08 1.39
N MET A 299 -21.35 -8.22 2.56
CA MET A 299 -22.73 -8.73 2.68
C MET A 299 -23.75 -7.84 1.97
N PHE A 300 -23.61 -6.51 2.07
CA PHE A 300 -24.46 -5.58 1.32
C PHE A 300 -24.37 -5.84 -0.19
N ASP A 301 -23.15 -5.99 -0.72
CA ASP A 301 -22.92 -6.29 -2.13
C ASP A 301 -23.41 -7.68 -2.55
N SER A 302 -23.31 -8.67 -1.66
CA SER A 302 -23.90 -10.00 -1.88
C SER A 302 -25.39 -9.89 -2.19
N VAL A 303 -26.12 -9.17 -1.34
CA VAL A 303 -27.57 -8.99 -1.49
C VAL A 303 -27.89 -8.16 -2.73
N PHE A 304 -27.13 -7.10 -2.96
CA PHE A 304 -27.32 -6.24 -4.13
C PHE A 304 -27.11 -6.99 -5.46
N LEU A 305 -26.03 -7.77 -5.55
CA LEU A 305 -25.74 -8.61 -6.72
C LEU A 305 -26.82 -9.68 -6.90
N ALA A 306 -27.24 -10.35 -5.83
CA ALA A 306 -28.30 -11.35 -5.88
C ALA A 306 -29.62 -10.74 -6.39
N ALA A 307 -30.07 -9.64 -5.79
CA ALA A 307 -31.33 -8.99 -6.15
C ALA A 307 -31.33 -8.50 -7.60
N ASN A 308 -30.28 -7.79 -8.02
CA ASN A 308 -30.16 -7.30 -9.40
C ASN A 308 -30.16 -8.46 -10.40
N SER A 309 -29.40 -9.52 -10.12
CA SER A 309 -29.28 -10.66 -11.03
C SER A 309 -30.59 -11.46 -11.12
N ILE A 310 -31.23 -11.73 -9.97
CA ILE A 310 -32.52 -12.45 -9.90
C ILE A 310 -33.61 -11.63 -10.60
N ALA A 311 -33.68 -10.32 -10.39
CA ALA A 311 -34.67 -9.46 -11.04
C ALA A 311 -34.56 -9.51 -12.56
N ASN A 312 -33.35 -9.41 -13.10
CA ASN A 312 -33.12 -9.41 -14.54
C ASN A 312 -33.38 -10.78 -15.17
N ILE A 313 -32.84 -11.86 -14.61
CA ILE A 313 -33.01 -13.21 -15.20
C ILE A 313 -34.46 -13.72 -15.08
N SER A 314 -35.22 -13.26 -14.08
CA SER A 314 -36.64 -13.59 -13.93
C SER A 314 -37.51 -13.05 -15.07
N THR A 315 -37.01 -12.12 -15.89
CA THR A 315 -37.70 -11.66 -17.11
C THR A 315 -37.62 -12.67 -18.25
N VAL A 316 -36.64 -13.59 -18.21
CA VAL A 316 -36.36 -14.57 -19.27
C VAL A 316 -36.80 -15.97 -18.84
N TYR A 317 -36.60 -16.32 -17.56
CA TYR A 317 -36.91 -17.64 -17.02
C TYR A 317 -37.91 -17.52 -15.85
N PRO A 318 -38.85 -18.47 -15.69
CA PRO A 318 -39.82 -18.48 -14.59
C PRO A 318 -39.17 -18.97 -13.29
N ILE A 319 -38.19 -18.22 -12.79
CA ILE A 319 -37.39 -18.53 -11.60
C ILE A 319 -38.27 -18.72 -10.37
N LYS A 320 -39.29 -17.87 -10.21
CA LYS A 320 -40.21 -17.90 -9.06
C LYS A 320 -41.00 -19.21 -8.99
N ASP A 321 -41.53 -19.65 -10.13
CA ASP A 321 -42.35 -20.86 -10.21
C ASP A 321 -41.53 -22.13 -10.00
N ASP A 322 -40.28 -22.14 -10.50
CA ASP A 322 -39.39 -23.31 -10.43
C ASP A 322 -38.86 -23.58 -9.02
N VAL A 323 -38.61 -22.54 -8.23
CA VAL A 323 -38.07 -22.70 -6.86
C VAL A 323 -39.02 -23.49 -5.95
N HIS A 324 -40.31 -23.52 -6.25
CA HIS A 324 -41.31 -24.28 -5.47
C HIS A 324 -41.09 -25.80 -5.50
N TYR A 325 -40.39 -26.32 -6.52
CA TYR A 325 -40.17 -27.76 -6.70
C TYR A 325 -38.88 -28.28 -6.07
N ALA A 326 -37.96 -27.40 -5.68
CA ALA A 326 -36.69 -27.79 -5.07
C ALA A 326 -36.91 -28.46 -3.71
N ARG A 327 -36.19 -29.57 -3.46
CA ARG A 327 -36.29 -30.35 -2.22
C ARG A 327 -34.94 -30.94 -1.82
N CYS A 328 -34.66 -30.91 -0.52
CA CYS A 328 -33.54 -31.60 0.06
C CYS A 328 -33.70 -33.12 0.00
N ARG A 329 -32.57 -33.81 0.16
CA ARG A 329 -32.57 -35.26 0.34
C ARG A 329 -33.19 -35.60 1.69
N SER A 330 -34.14 -36.53 1.68
CA SER A 330 -34.69 -37.17 2.88
C SER A 330 -34.34 -38.66 2.90
N ILE A 331 -34.68 -39.35 3.99
CA ILE A 331 -34.54 -40.80 4.11
C ILE A 331 -35.40 -41.50 3.05
N THR A 332 -36.55 -40.93 2.70
CA THR A 332 -37.57 -41.52 1.84
C THR A 332 -37.57 -40.98 0.40
N ALA A 333 -36.83 -39.91 0.12
CA ALA A 333 -36.85 -39.24 -1.18
C ALA A 333 -35.46 -38.69 -1.56
N ALA A 334 -35.11 -38.82 -2.84
CA ALA A 334 -33.95 -38.15 -3.41
C ALA A 334 -34.16 -36.62 -3.43
N HIS A 335 -33.06 -35.87 -3.47
CA HIS A 335 -33.14 -34.43 -3.64
C HIS A 335 -33.72 -34.08 -5.02
N VAL A 336 -34.42 -32.96 -5.09
CA VAL A 336 -34.91 -32.37 -6.34
C VAL A 336 -34.15 -31.06 -6.56
N PRO A 337 -33.31 -30.97 -7.61
CA PRO A 337 -32.54 -29.76 -7.87
C PRO A 337 -33.44 -28.63 -8.37
N PHE A 338 -33.02 -27.41 -8.10
CA PHE A 338 -33.56 -26.19 -8.69
C PHE A 338 -33.19 -26.15 -10.18
N GLN A 339 -34.18 -26.34 -11.07
CA GLN A 339 -33.95 -26.59 -12.49
C GLN A 339 -33.18 -25.45 -13.18
N TYR A 340 -33.54 -24.20 -12.88
CA TYR A 340 -32.86 -23.01 -13.39
C TYR A 340 -31.71 -22.53 -12.51
N GLY A 341 -31.40 -23.22 -11.42
CA GLY A 341 -30.36 -22.83 -10.46
C GLY A 341 -28.99 -22.64 -11.08
N LYS A 342 -28.54 -23.59 -11.91
CA LYS A 342 -27.25 -23.49 -12.62
C LYS A 342 -27.20 -22.28 -13.56
N LYS A 343 -28.29 -22.00 -14.29
CA LYS A 343 -28.38 -20.83 -15.17
C LYS A 343 -28.36 -19.53 -14.39
N LEU A 344 -29.03 -19.49 -13.23
CA LEU A 344 -29.01 -18.36 -12.32
C LEU A 344 -27.60 -18.11 -11.77
N ILE A 345 -26.90 -19.14 -11.30
CA ILE A 345 -25.53 -19.04 -10.79
C ILE A 345 -24.58 -18.54 -11.89
N GLU A 346 -24.68 -19.09 -13.11
CA GLU A 346 -23.88 -18.64 -14.25
C GLU A 346 -24.18 -17.19 -14.62
N TYR A 347 -25.45 -16.79 -14.62
CA TYR A 347 -25.84 -15.41 -14.87
C TYR A 347 -25.29 -14.45 -13.81
N ILE A 348 -25.38 -14.81 -12.52
CA ILE A 348 -24.80 -14.02 -11.43
C ILE A 348 -23.29 -13.86 -11.62
N LYS A 349 -22.58 -14.96 -11.90
CA LYS A 349 -21.12 -14.95 -12.10
C LYS A 349 -20.70 -14.11 -13.31
N ASN A 350 -21.53 -13.99 -14.33
CA ASN A 350 -21.25 -13.19 -15.53
C ASN A 350 -21.84 -11.78 -15.49
N THR A 351 -22.53 -11.40 -14.41
CA THR A 351 -23.14 -10.08 -14.30
C THR A 351 -22.08 -9.02 -13.99
N SER A 352 -22.03 -7.98 -14.83
CA SER A 352 -21.23 -6.77 -14.58
C SER A 352 -22.05 -5.77 -13.78
N LEU A 353 -21.73 -5.61 -12.50
CA LEU A 353 -22.40 -4.68 -11.58
C LEU A 353 -21.35 -3.96 -10.72
N LYS A 354 -21.56 -2.67 -10.43
CA LYS A 354 -20.74 -1.91 -9.48
C LYS A 354 -21.53 -1.73 -8.17
N GLY A 355 -21.01 -2.28 -7.08
CA GLY A 355 -21.58 -2.20 -5.74
C GLY A 355 -20.81 -1.25 -4.83
N LEU A 356 -21.12 -1.31 -3.53
CA LEU A 356 -20.48 -0.55 -2.46
C LEU A 356 -18.97 -0.75 -2.43
N THR A 357 -18.50 -1.96 -2.75
CA THR A 357 -17.08 -2.32 -2.79
C THR A 357 -16.46 -2.19 -4.18
N GLY A 358 -17.16 -1.60 -5.15
CA GLY A 358 -16.66 -1.40 -6.51
C GLY A 358 -17.12 -2.50 -7.47
N ASP A 359 -16.25 -2.95 -8.37
CA ASP A 359 -16.61 -3.90 -9.43
C ASP A 359 -16.91 -5.29 -8.85
N LEU A 360 -18.16 -5.75 -9.01
CA LEU A 360 -18.63 -7.05 -8.56
C LEU A 360 -18.43 -8.14 -9.60
N SER A 361 -18.02 -7.81 -10.84
CA SER A 361 -17.67 -8.82 -11.85
C SER A 361 -16.48 -9.70 -11.42
N ARG A 362 -15.77 -9.28 -10.36
CA ARG A 362 -14.70 -10.04 -9.69
C ARG A 362 -15.13 -11.41 -9.15
N VAL A 363 -16.43 -11.66 -8.97
CA VAL A 363 -16.94 -12.99 -8.57
C VAL A 363 -16.76 -14.04 -9.67
N ASN A 364 -16.53 -13.58 -10.91
CA ASN A 364 -16.22 -14.46 -12.02
C ASN A 364 -14.79 -14.97 -11.91
N ALA A 365 -14.63 -16.29 -11.75
CA ALA A 365 -13.32 -16.94 -11.71
C ALA A 365 -12.49 -16.67 -12.98
N ASP A 366 -13.12 -16.47 -14.13
CA ASP A 366 -12.40 -16.23 -15.39
C ASP A 366 -11.91 -14.77 -15.52
N ASN A 367 -12.49 -13.83 -14.76
CA ASN A 367 -12.09 -12.41 -14.75
C ASN A 367 -11.21 -12.01 -13.55
N LEU A 368 -10.71 -12.98 -12.77
CA LEU A 368 -9.96 -12.73 -11.54
C LEU A 368 -8.74 -11.80 -11.70
N HIS A 369 -8.10 -11.79 -12.89
CA HIS A 369 -6.92 -10.94 -13.17
C HIS A 369 -7.21 -9.74 -14.10
N HIS A 370 -8.44 -9.60 -14.60
CA HIS A 370 -8.79 -8.60 -15.61
C HIS A 370 -9.93 -7.66 -15.19
N GLY A 371 -10.47 -7.82 -13.98
CA GLY A 371 -11.49 -6.96 -13.41
C GLY A 371 -10.98 -5.55 -13.12
N ASN A 372 -11.88 -4.55 -13.11
CA ASN A 372 -11.55 -3.17 -12.72
C ASN A 372 -11.78 -2.98 -11.21
N PHE A 373 -11.24 -3.89 -10.41
CA PHE A 373 -11.36 -3.83 -8.96
C PHE A 373 -10.22 -3.00 -8.36
N SER A 374 -10.56 -2.16 -7.38
CA SER A 374 -9.61 -1.27 -6.72
C SER A 374 -9.85 -1.20 -5.22
N PHE A 375 -8.76 -1.01 -4.47
CA PHE A 375 -8.79 -0.70 -3.06
C PHE A 375 -8.36 0.74 -2.83
N ARG A 376 -9.00 1.44 -1.90
CA ARG A 376 -8.41 2.65 -1.31
C ARG A 376 -7.36 2.24 -0.28
N ILE A 377 -6.36 3.10 -0.08
CA ILE A 377 -5.29 2.84 0.88
C ILE A 377 -5.39 3.90 1.97
N ASN A 378 -5.67 3.44 3.19
CA ASN A 378 -5.77 4.31 4.34
C ASN A 378 -4.50 4.20 5.19
N LEU A 379 -4.04 5.37 5.68
CA LEU A 379 -2.88 5.52 6.54
C LEU A 379 -3.30 6.26 7.81
N LEU A 380 -2.99 5.67 8.97
CA LEU A 380 -2.84 6.39 10.23
C LEU A 380 -1.35 6.66 10.42
N GLY A 381 -0.96 7.93 10.32
CA GLY A 381 0.43 8.36 10.29
C GLY A 381 0.78 9.33 11.42
N TYR A 382 1.80 10.18 11.22
CA TYR A 382 2.32 11.06 12.28
C TYR A 382 1.32 12.10 12.78
N ASN A 383 0.41 12.55 11.90
CA ASN A 383 -0.62 13.52 12.26
C ASN A 383 -1.70 12.95 13.20
N GLY A 384 -1.70 11.64 13.45
CA GLY A 384 -2.70 10.94 14.25
C GLY A 384 -4.10 10.91 13.65
N GLU A 385 -4.24 11.28 12.38
CA GLU A 385 -5.49 11.21 11.64
C GLU A 385 -5.42 10.10 10.59
N ILE A 386 -6.55 9.45 10.36
CA ILE A 386 -6.69 8.47 9.29
C ILE A 386 -6.89 9.25 7.99
N SER A 387 -5.95 9.09 7.07
CA SER A 387 -5.95 9.73 5.76
C SER A 387 -6.03 8.71 4.65
N ASP A 388 -6.78 9.02 3.61
CA ASP A 388 -6.73 8.29 2.35
C ASP A 388 -5.53 8.78 1.54
N ILE A 389 -4.56 7.89 1.32
CA ILE A 389 -3.29 8.22 0.66
C ILE A 389 -3.26 7.82 -0.81
N GLY A 390 -4.29 7.16 -1.33
CA GLY A 390 -4.25 6.65 -2.69
C GLY A 390 -5.11 5.43 -2.93
N PHE A 391 -4.80 4.71 -4.01
CA PHE A 391 -5.48 3.49 -4.39
C PHE A 391 -4.53 2.47 -5.01
N TRP A 392 -4.93 1.22 -4.93
CA TRP A 392 -4.39 0.12 -5.70
C TRP A 392 -5.46 -0.34 -6.69
N GLU A 393 -5.05 -0.66 -7.91
CA GLU A 393 -5.91 -1.25 -8.94
C GLU A 393 -5.16 -2.41 -9.61
N SER A 394 -5.88 -3.50 -9.88
CA SER A 394 -5.31 -4.73 -10.47
C SER A 394 -4.55 -4.48 -11.79
N LYS A 395 -4.90 -3.42 -12.54
CA LYS A 395 -4.30 -3.09 -13.85
C LYS A 395 -3.17 -2.05 -13.81
N THR A 396 -3.11 -1.18 -12.80
CA THR A 396 -2.37 0.11 -12.89
C THR A 396 -1.37 0.42 -11.75
N ASP A 397 -1.04 -0.54 -10.88
CA ASP A 397 -0.07 -0.40 -9.75
C ASP A 397 -0.58 0.47 -8.57
N VAL A 398 0.17 0.44 -7.46
CA VAL A 398 0.00 1.23 -6.24
C VAL A 398 0.23 2.72 -6.53
N ASN A 399 -0.86 3.48 -6.59
CA ASN A 399 -0.79 4.93 -6.68
C ASN A 399 -1.03 5.56 -5.30
N VAL A 400 0.07 5.80 -4.58
CA VAL A 400 0.04 6.41 -3.22
C VAL A 400 0.84 7.70 -3.14
N ASN A 401 0.36 8.62 -2.32
CA ASN A 401 1.02 9.88 -2.02
C ASN A 401 1.27 10.04 -0.51
N MET A 402 2.51 9.78 -0.09
CA MET A 402 2.94 9.91 1.31
C MET A 402 3.37 11.33 1.69
N SER A 403 3.32 12.30 0.78
CA SER A 403 3.90 13.65 1.00
C SER A 403 3.30 14.37 2.22
N ARG A 404 2.02 14.13 2.52
CA ARG A 404 1.36 14.73 3.70
C ARG A 404 1.90 14.15 5.01
N ASP A 405 2.06 12.83 5.06
CA ASP A 405 2.63 12.12 6.20
C ASP A 405 4.10 12.52 6.43
N SER A 406 4.91 12.57 5.36
CA SER A 406 6.30 13.02 5.44
C SER A 406 6.43 14.47 5.94
N LYS A 407 5.53 15.36 5.52
CA LYS A 407 5.50 16.74 6.03
C LYS A 407 5.13 16.79 7.52
N ALA A 408 4.14 16.02 7.95
CA ALA A 408 3.74 15.95 9.36
C ALA A 408 4.87 15.40 10.25
N GLN A 409 5.59 14.38 9.77
CA GLN A 409 6.78 13.85 10.43
C GLN A 409 7.84 14.94 10.66
N LEU A 410 8.10 15.76 9.65
CA LEU A 410 9.08 16.85 9.74
C LEU A 410 8.60 17.98 10.66
N GLN A 411 7.32 18.36 10.59
CA GLN A 411 6.76 19.47 11.39
C GLN A 411 6.72 19.18 12.89
N GLN A 412 6.43 17.95 13.32
CA GLN A 412 6.44 17.61 14.75
C GLN A 412 7.85 17.50 15.33
N ASN A 413 8.86 17.23 14.50
CA ASN A 413 10.27 17.36 14.90
C ASN A 413 10.72 18.83 15.10
N VAL A 414 9.90 19.83 14.72
CA VAL A 414 10.17 21.26 15.00
C VAL A 414 9.56 21.71 16.34
N GLN A 415 8.65 20.94 16.95
CA GLN A 415 8.03 21.28 18.24
C GLN A 415 8.90 20.90 19.45
N VAL A 416 10.18 21.28 19.39
CA VAL A 416 11.28 20.82 20.23
C VAL A 416 12.17 22.02 20.60
N SER A 417 12.94 21.94 21.69
CA SER A 417 14.03 22.89 21.96
C SER A 417 15.14 22.75 20.92
N ASP A 418 15.91 23.82 20.67
CA ASP A 418 17.07 23.77 19.76
C ASP A 418 18.07 22.65 20.11
N GLU A 419 18.05 22.15 21.35
CA GLU A 419 18.93 21.09 21.86
C GLU A 419 18.66 19.69 21.33
N LEU A 420 17.45 19.41 20.81
CA LEU A 420 17.13 18.09 20.22
C LEU A 420 16.61 18.18 18.79
N LYS A 421 16.94 19.27 18.07
CA LYS A 421 16.94 19.25 16.61
C LYS A 421 18.03 18.28 16.13
N PRO A 422 17.76 17.44 15.10
CA PRO A 422 18.81 16.62 14.50
C PRO A 422 19.97 17.52 14.05
N HIS A 423 21.18 17.18 14.50
CA HIS A 423 22.39 17.95 14.22
C HIS A 423 23.22 17.22 13.18
N PHE A 424 23.49 17.86 12.04
CA PHE A 424 24.28 17.27 10.95
C PHE A 424 25.67 17.89 10.87
N ARG A 425 26.70 17.03 10.79
CA ARG A 425 28.06 17.43 10.43
C ARG A 425 28.17 17.52 8.91
N VAL A 426 28.35 18.71 8.39
CA VAL A 426 28.35 19.00 6.97
C VAL A 426 29.79 19.22 6.49
N THR A 427 30.28 18.32 5.65
CA THR A 427 31.57 18.51 4.97
C THR A 427 31.39 19.31 3.68
N THR A 428 32.29 20.26 3.45
CA THR A 428 32.31 21.08 2.23
C THR A 428 33.72 21.33 1.73
N ILE A 429 33.85 22.00 0.58
CA ILE A 429 35.13 22.37 -0.03
C ILE A 429 35.14 23.85 -0.39
N MET A 430 36.28 24.52 -0.19
CA MET A 430 36.43 25.94 -0.46
C MET A 430 36.50 26.21 -1.97
N GLU A 431 35.39 26.71 -2.54
CA GLU A 431 35.29 26.98 -3.98
C GLU A 431 34.43 28.20 -4.25
N ARG A 432 34.97 29.19 -4.96
CA ARG A 432 34.23 30.41 -5.30
C ARG A 432 33.30 30.15 -6.50
N PRO A 433 32.04 30.64 -6.51
CA PRO A 433 31.35 31.43 -5.47
C PRO A 433 30.47 30.58 -4.53
N TYR A 434 30.71 29.26 -4.45
CA TYR A 434 29.87 28.31 -3.74
C TYR A 434 30.09 28.34 -2.23
N VAL A 435 31.35 28.26 -1.79
CA VAL A 435 31.76 28.34 -0.38
C VAL A 435 33.04 29.15 -0.28
N MET A 436 32.98 30.21 0.49
CA MET A 436 34.02 31.22 0.67
C MET A 436 34.09 31.61 2.14
N LEU A 437 35.26 32.08 2.58
CA LEU A 437 35.37 32.71 3.89
C LEU A 437 34.96 34.17 3.77
N LYS A 438 34.17 34.65 4.73
CA LYS A 438 33.86 36.08 4.87
C LYS A 438 35.13 36.87 5.09
N LYS A 439 35.16 38.14 4.71
CA LYS A 439 36.35 39.00 4.92
C LYS A 439 36.76 39.12 6.38
N ASN A 440 35.80 39.12 7.29
CA ASN A 440 36.00 39.19 8.75
C ASN A 440 35.85 37.82 9.42
N HIS A 441 36.14 36.72 8.72
CA HIS A 441 35.95 35.36 9.25
C HIS A 441 36.72 35.09 10.56
N PHE A 442 37.84 35.79 10.80
CA PHE A 442 38.62 35.69 12.04
C PHE A 442 37.88 36.19 13.29
N GLU A 443 36.82 36.98 13.10
CA GLU A 443 36.00 37.55 14.18
C GLU A 443 34.70 36.76 14.38
N LEU A 444 34.47 35.69 13.60
CA LEU A 444 33.22 34.94 13.54
C LEU A 444 33.47 33.49 13.94
N ASP A 445 32.63 32.97 14.82
CA ASP A 445 32.72 31.59 15.27
C ASP A 445 31.92 30.62 14.38
N GLU A 446 32.40 29.39 14.30
CA GLU A 446 31.71 28.22 13.71
C GLU A 446 31.22 28.45 12.27
N ASN A 447 29.92 28.30 12.01
CA ASN A 447 29.33 28.36 10.67
C ASN A 447 29.34 29.79 10.09
N ASN A 448 29.35 30.80 10.94
CA ASN A 448 29.20 32.20 10.51
C ASN A 448 30.40 32.70 9.69
N GLN A 449 31.53 32.00 9.76
CA GLN A 449 32.75 32.32 9.04
C GLN A 449 32.64 32.11 7.52
N PHE A 450 31.66 31.31 7.07
CA PHE A 450 31.46 30.95 5.67
C PHE A 450 30.36 31.80 4.99
N GLU A 451 30.50 32.02 3.69
CA GLU A 451 29.51 32.64 2.80
C GLU A 451 29.54 31.99 1.41
N GLY A 452 28.46 32.11 0.64
CA GLY A 452 28.39 31.64 -0.75
C GLY A 452 27.12 30.84 -1.05
N PHE A 453 26.95 30.49 -2.32
CA PHE A 453 25.71 29.86 -2.80
C PHE A 453 25.32 28.58 -2.04
N CYS A 454 26.30 27.71 -1.73
CA CYS A 454 26.04 26.47 -1.00
C CYS A 454 25.73 26.71 0.48
N ILE A 455 26.25 27.80 1.06
CA ILE A 455 25.97 28.21 2.45
C ILE A 455 24.53 28.71 2.55
N ASP A 456 24.12 29.59 1.65
CA ASP A 456 22.75 30.12 1.60
C ASP A 456 21.74 28.98 1.35
N LEU A 457 22.07 28.06 0.44
CA LEU A 457 21.24 26.87 0.19
C LEU A 457 21.09 25.99 1.43
N LEU A 458 22.18 25.73 2.16
CA LEU A 458 22.15 24.93 3.39
C LEU A 458 21.34 25.63 4.49
N GLU A 459 21.45 26.96 4.61
CA GLU A 459 20.69 27.75 5.57
C GLU A 459 19.18 27.67 5.30
N GLU A 460 18.76 27.84 4.04
CA GLU A 460 17.34 27.72 3.65
C GLU A 460 16.82 26.29 3.84
N LEU A 461 17.63 25.26 3.53
CA LEU A 461 17.28 23.87 3.80
C LEU A 461 17.10 23.59 5.31
N SER A 462 17.96 24.15 6.16
CA SER A 462 17.86 24.03 7.61
C SER A 462 16.59 24.69 8.16
N LYS A 463 16.22 25.87 7.63
CA LYS A 463 14.97 26.57 7.98
C LYS A 463 13.73 25.78 7.56
N ASP A 464 13.72 25.27 6.33
CA ASP A 464 12.58 24.53 5.77
C ASP A 464 12.39 23.15 6.41
N LEU A 465 13.49 22.45 6.74
CA LEU A 465 13.46 21.07 7.24
C LEU A 465 13.64 20.95 8.76
N GLY A 466 14.05 22.03 9.44
CA GLY A 466 14.09 22.11 10.90
C GLY A 466 15.26 21.37 11.57
N PHE A 467 16.45 21.35 10.96
CA PHE A 467 17.66 20.72 11.53
C PHE A 467 18.72 21.76 11.93
N THR A 468 19.67 21.39 12.78
CA THR A 468 20.88 22.19 13.05
C THR A 468 22.10 21.56 12.36
N TYR A 469 23.16 22.32 12.15
CA TYR A 469 24.33 21.81 11.45
C TYR A 469 25.63 22.46 11.91
N THR A 470 26.75 21.79 11.68
CA THR A 470 28.11 22.34 11.76
C THR A 470 28.82 22.14 10.43
N ILE A 471 29.49 23.18 9.95
CA ILE A 471 30.24 23.14 8.70
C ILE A 471 31.71 22.93 9.01
N HIS A 472 32.32 21.95 8.34
CA HIS A 472 33.77 21.83 8.27
C HIS A 472 34.25 21.68 6.83
N VAL A 473 35.46 22.16 6.58
CA VAL A 473 36.12 22.02 5.28
C VAL A 473 36.82 20.67 5.24
N VAL A 474 36.64 19.93 4.15
CA VAL A 474 37.27 18.63 3.90
C VAL A 474 38.79 18.71 4.08
N ARG A 475 39.36 17.76 4.84
CA ARG A 475 40.75 17.86 5.32
C ARG A 475 41.80 17.83 4.21
N ASP A 476 41.57 17.03 3.19
CA ASP A 476 42.52 16.82 2.08
C ASP A 476 42.24 17.71 0.86
N ASN A 477 41.24 18.59 0.96
CA ASN A 477 40.78 19.47 -0.12
C ASN A 477 40.40 18.73 -1.42
N LYS A 478 39.82 17.52 -1.31
CA LYS A 478 39.35 16.73 -2.45
C LYS A 478 37.85 16.44 -2.38
N TYR A 479 37.23 16.25 -3.54
CA TYR A 479 35.83 15.82 -3.63
C TYR A 479 35.66 14.34 -3.24
N GLY A 480 36.58 13.49 -3.69
CA GLY A 480 36.59 12.07 -3.37
C GLY A 480 36.68 11.19 -4.61
N ASN A 481 37.67 10.30 -4.59
CA ASN A 481 37.97 9.29 -5.58
C ASN A 481 38.36 7.98 -4.88
N ASP A 482 38.11 6.85 -5.55
CA ASP A 482 38.64 5.56 -5.11
C ASP A 482 40.15 5.50 -5.39
N VAL A 483 40.94 5.68 -4.34
CA VAL A 483 42.39 5.90 -4.42
C VAL A 483 43.12 4.67 -4.96
N TYR A 484 42.66 3.48 -4.61
CA TYR A 484 43.35 2.22 -4.91
C TYR A 484 42.50 1.24 -5.75
N GLY A 485 41.28 1.62 -6.14
CA GLY A 485 40.35 0.74 -6.86
C GLY A 485 39.81 -0.41 -5.99
N ASN A 486 39.96 -0.30 -4.67
CA ASN A 486 39.59 -1.31 -3.69
C ASN A 486 38.47 -0.82 -2.75
N GLY A 487 37.81 0.30 -3.08
CA GLY A 487 36.78 0.91 -2.26
C GLY A 487 37.29 1.82 -1.15
N THR A 488 38.57 2.21 -1.18
CA THR A 488 39.12 3.22 -0.25
C THR A 488 38.96 4.61 -0.86
N TRP A 489 38.09 5.43 -0.27
CA TRP A 489 37.77 6.76 -0.78
C TRP A 489 38.47 7.87 -0.02
N ASP A 490 38.94 8.88 -0.74
CA ASP A 490 39.43 10.14 -0.18
C ASP A 490 38.35 11.24 -0.24
N GLY A 491 38.70 12.47 0.16
CA GLY A 491 37.83 13.63 0.07
C GLY A 491 36.53 13.55 0.86
N MET A 492 35.57 14.37 0.45
CA MET A 492 34.23 14.44 1.07
C MET A 492 33.50 13.09 1.03
N ILE A 493 33.68 12.29 -0.03
CA ILE A 493 33.12 10.93 -0.09
C ILE A 493 33.73 10.04 1.01
N GLY A 494 35.05 10.11 1.20
CA GLY A 494 35.74 9.39 2.27
C GLY A 494 35.26 9.80 3.66
N GLU A 495 35.02 11.10 3.89
CA GLU A 495 34.48 11.60 5.17
C GLU A 495 33.05 11.14 5.45
N ILE A 496 32.20 11.02 4.41
CA ILE A 496 30.85 10.45 4.55
C ILE A 496 30.93 8.95 4.87
N LEU A 497 31.74 8.19 4.13
CA LEU A 497 31.87 6.74 4.31
C LEU A 497 32.49 6.34 5.65
N SER A 498 33.38 7.17 6.19
CA SER A 498 33.98 6.96 7.51
C SER A 498 33.07 7.39 8.67
N GLY A 499 31.96 8.08 8.37
CA GLY A 499 31.07 8.68 9.37
C GLY A 499 31.67 9.91 10.06
N GLU A 500 32.69 10.55 9.46
CA GLU A 500 33.20 11.85 9.91
C GLU A 500 32.21 12.99 9.59
N ALA A 501 31.54 12.90 8.45
CA ALA A 501 30.47 13.80 8.03
C ALA A 501 29.16 13.02 7.80
N ASP A 502 28.03 13.65 8.10
CA ASP A 502 26.70 13.05 7.89
C ASP A 502 26.14 13.40 6.50
N MET A 503 26.56 14.54 5.95
CA MET A 503 26.22 14.95 4.58
C MET A 503 27.27 15.89 3.99
N SER A 504 27.20 16.13 2.68
CA SER A 504 28.00 17.14 2.01
C SER A 504 27.13 18.12 1.24
N VAL A 505 27.41 19.41 1.38
CA VAL A 505 26.84 20.48 0.56
C VAL A 505 27.98 21.24 -0.11
N ALA A 506 28.18 20.94 -1.39
CA ALA A 506 29.28 21.44 -2.20
C ALA A 506 28.89 21.42 -3.69
N PRO A 507 29.63 22.12 -4.56
CA PRO A 507 29.52 22.01 -6.03
C PRO A 507 30.03 20.64 -6.52
N PHE A 508 29.27 19.60 -6.21
CA PHE A 508 29.69 18.22 -6.35
C PHE A 508 29.19 17.61 -7.67
N THR A 509 30.09 17.10 -8.50
CA THR A 509 29.69 16.38 -9.73
C THR A 509 29.23 14.97 -9.40
N VAL A 510 27.95 14.67 -9.69
CA VAL A 510 27.37 13.33 -9.62
C VAL A 510 27.99 12.47 -10.73
N ASN A 511 28.61 11.36 -10.35
CA ASN A 511 29.15 10.39 -11.30
C ASN A 511 28.83 8.95 -10.85
N PHE A 512 28.89 8.01 -11.79
CA PHE A 512 28.51 6.62 -11.56
C PHE A 512 29.25 5.98 -10.38
N ARG A 513 30.58 6.10 -10.33
CA ARG A 513 31.42 5.50 -9.27
C ARG A 513 31.07 6.01 -7.87
N ARG A 514 30.78 7.31 -7.74
CA ARG A 514 30.41 7.92 -6.45
C ARG A 514 29.01 7.49 -6.03
N SER A 515 28.08 7.37 -6.98
CA SER A 515 26.72 6.89 -6.72
C SER A 515 26.64 5.41 -6.32
N GLU A 516 27.71 4.63 -6.49
CA GLU A 516 27.80 3.25 -5.98
C GLU A 516 28.00 3.20 -4.45
N VAL A 517 28.52 4.28 -3.85
CA VAL A 517 28.95 4.28 -2.44
C VAL A 517 28.22 5.31 -1.57
N VAL A 518 27.67 6.37 -2.17
CA VAL A 518 26.83 7.35 -1.47
C VAL A 518 25.59 7.67 -2.29
N ASP A 519 24.51 8.03 -1.60
CA ASP A 519 23.28 8.47 -2.24
C ASP A 519 23.34 9.96 -2.59
N PHE A 520 22.82 10.31 -3.77
CA PHE A 520 22.71 11.70 -4.23
C PHE A 520 21.26 12.16 -4.28
N THR A 521 21.04 13.44 -3.99
CA THR A 521 19.79 14.12 -4.31
C THR A 521 19.67 14.38 -5.82
N LYS A 522 18.52 14.89 -6.26
CA LYS A 522 18.44 15.44 -7.62
C LYS A 522 19.38 16.65 -7.74
N PRO A 523 20.19 16.75 -8.81
CA PRO A 523 21.10 17.87 -8.99
C PRO A 523 20.36 19.21 -8.94
N PHE A 524 20.86 20.16 -8.13
CA PHE A 524 20.27 21.50 -8.00
C PHE A 524 20.77 22.47 -9.09
N LEU A 525 21.87 22.14 -9.77
CA LEU A 525 22.44 22.91 -10.87
C LEU A 525 22.87 21.96 -11.99
N SER A 526 22.46 22.26 -13.23
CA SER A 526 22.90 21.52 -14.42
C SER A 526 24.01 22.30 -15.12
N LEU A 527 25.22 21.75 -15.14
CA LEU A 527 26.39 22.32 -15.81
C LEU A 527 26.86 21.37 -16.92
N GLY A 528 27.39 21.94 -18.01
CA GLY A 528 28.04 21.20 -19.08
C GLY A 528 29.52 21.58 -19.19
N ILE A 529 30.31 20.73 -19.86
CA ILE A 529 31.72 21.01 -20.16
C ILE A 529 31.78 22.23 -21.10
N SER A 530 32.51 23.26 -20.72
CA SER A 530 32.74 24.47 -21.52
C SER A 530 34.24 24.72 -21.70
N ILE A 531 34.61 25.42 -22.77
CA ILE A 531 36.00 25.79 -23.05
C ILE A 531 36.14 27.28 -22.77
N LEU A 532 37.00 27.63 -21.83
CA LEU A 532 37.43 29.00 -21.61
C LEU A 532 38.71 29.25 -22.44
N PHE A 533 38.68 30.24 -23.31
CA PHE A 533 39.86 30.70 -24.05
C PHE A 533 40.06 32.19 -23.83
N LYS A 534 41.32 32.63 -23.82
CA LYS A 534 41.64 34.07 -23.78
C LYS A 534 41.12 34.68 -25.08
N ILE A 535 40.29 35.72 -24.98
CA ILE A 535 39.93 36.52 -26.14
C ILE A 535 41.25 37.06 -26.72
N PRO A 536 41.59 36.76 -27.99
CA PRO A 536 42.80 37.32 -28.59
C PRO A 536 42.71 38.83 -28.50
N GLU A 537 43.78 39.47 -28.02
CA GLU A 537 43.87 40.93 -28.10
C GLU A 537 43.79 41.30 -29.58
N ASN A 538 42.94 42.27 -29.93
CA ASN A 538 42.94 42.80 -31.28
C ASN A 538 44.32 43.44 -31.50
N ASP A 539 45.15 42.84 -32.36
CA ASP A 539 46.43 43.42 -32.76
C ASP A 539 46.16 44.84 -33.24
N THR A 540 46.67 45.83 -32.51
CA THR A 540 46.63 47.22 -32.96
C THR A 540 47.38 47.27 -34.29
N PRO A 541 46.78 47.79 -35.37
CA PRO A 541 47.44 47.80 -36.66
C PRO A 541 48.77 48.52 -36.54
N ASP A 542 49.86 47.80 -36.83
CA ASP A 542 51.21 48.36 -36.86
C ASP A 542 51.27 49.56 -37.82
N LEU A 543 52.21 50.48 -37.61
CA LEU A 543 52.40 51.68 -38.43
C LEU A 543 52.53 51.34 -39.92
N PHE A 544 53.05 50.15 -40.22
CA PHE A 544 53.24 49.61 -41.56
C PHE A 544 52.19 48.58 -42.00
N SER A 545 51.08 48.45 -41.27
CA SER A 545 49.97 47.55 -41.63
C SER A 545 49.41 47.81 -43.03
N PHE A 546 49.56 49.03 -43.57
CA PHE A 546 49.22 49.36 -44.96
C PHE A 546 50.10 48.67 -46.01
N MET A 547 51.29 48.16 -45.64
CA MET A 547 52.18 47.40 -46.51
C MET A 547 51.85 45.90 -46.54
N ASN A 548 51.11 45.39 -45.55
CA ASN A 548 50.72 43.98 -45.43
C ASN A 548 49.90 43.41 -46.61
N PRO A 549 49.12 44.19 -47.37
CA PRO A 549 48.39 43.65 -48.53
C PRO A 549 49.29 43.12 -49.65
N LEU A 550 50.58 43.49 -49.69
CA LEU A 550 51.56 43.01 -50.67
C LEU A 550 52.74 42.37 -49.95
N SER A 551 53.22 41.25 -50.49
CA SER A 551 54.41 40.59 -49.92
C SER A 551 55.67 41.44 -50.14
N LEU A 552 56.70 41.22 -49.32
CA LEU A 552 57.97 41.93 -49.41
C LEU A 552 58.60 41.81 -50.82
N GLU A 553 58.44 40.65 -51.46
CA GLU A 553 58.93 40.39 -52.81
C GLU A 553 58.25 41.30 -53.84
N ILE A 554 56.93 41.50 -53.74
CA ILE A 554 56.20 42.41 -54.65
C ILE A 554 56.65 43.85 -54.45
N TRP A 555 56.87 44.28 -53.20
CA TRP A 555 57.44 45.60 -52.90
C TRP A 555 58.83 45.77 -53.53
N ILE A 556 59.69 44.74 -53.46
CA ILE A 556 61.01 44.74 -54.10
C ILE A 556 60.87 44.79 -55.63
N PHE A 557 59.96 44.01 -56.24
CA PHE A 557 59.71 44.06 -57.68
C PHE A 557 59.20 45.42 -58.16
N ILE A 558 58.32 46.07 -57.38
CA ILE A 558 57.87 47.44 -57.65
C ILE A 558 59.05 48.42 -57.60
N LEU A 559 59.93 48.32 -56.59
CA LEU A 559 61.14 49.14 -56.50
C LEU A 559 62.11 48.92 -57.68
N ILE A 560 62.30 47.66 -58.09
CA ILE A 560 63.13 47.30 -59.25
C ILE A 560 62.50 47.83 -60.55
N ALA A 561 61.17 47.76 -60.69
CA ALA A 561 60.45 48.24 -61.87
C ALA A 561 60.43 49.79 -61.95
N ILE A 562 60.33 50.48 -60.82
CA ILE A 562 60.40 51.95 -60.74
C ILE A 562 61.82 52.46 -61.03
N ARG A 563 62.85 51.66 -60.71
CA ARG A 563 64.24 51.95 -61.07
C ARG A 563 64.41 51.85 -62.59
N LYS A 564 64.12 52.93 -63.31
CA LYS A 564 64.48 53.11 -64.72
C LYS A 564 65.96 52.73 -64.93
N PRO A 565 66.30 51.83 -65.86
CA PRO A 565 67.67 51.70 -66.31
C PRO A 565 68.01 52.98 -67.10
N TYR A 566 68.90 53.81 -66.53
CA TYR A 566 69.69 54.74 -67.34
C TYR A 566 70.63 53.90 -68.20
N MET A 567 70.12 53.44 -69.35
CA MET A 567 70.93 52.86 -70.41
C MET A 567 71.19 53.97 -71.43
N THR A 568 72.29 54.69 -71.23
CA THR A 568 72.97 55.44 -72.29
C THR A 568 73.65 54.46 -73.23
N PHE A 569 73.23 54.48 -74.49
CA PHE A 569 74.11 54.39 -75.66
C PHE A 569 73.69 55.49 -76.63
#